data_AF-A0A7S1CUJ9-F1
#
_entry.id   AF-A0A7S1CUJ9-F1
#
_cell.length_a   1.000
_cell.length_b   1.000
_cell.length_c   1.000
_cell.angle_alpha   90.00
_cell.angle_beta   90.00
_cell.angle_gamma   90.00
#
_symmetry.space_group_name_H-M   'P 1'
#
loop_
_entity.id
_entity.type
_entity.pdbx_description
1 polymer ?
#
loop_
_entity_poly.entity_id
_entity_poly.type
_entity_poly.pdbx_seq_one_letter_code
_entity_poly.pdbx_strand_id
1 'polypeptide(L)'
;AETLTDSEGNYAFHDLPIGDYIVVEVNLPGYLDVSDVDPPNDNIIRVSVGFGENVTGRDFVDERSRVINGFVLADRDGSNSIGVPVPGVIVELFSDREVLVSSSVSNVDGFFEFLDVPPGVYIVVETTPAGYVDVEDSDGGDPNVITADVTASDQVNLEFVDARESAQPGSISGHVSADLDNDENGDFNLAGVTIQLFQDGLMIAETVTDTEGIYIFEDIPAGNYIIVELNPVGFFDVSDSQGANDNMISVTVREGQNVTQRNFVDEPGRAGSVQAMGDMMDGDTEDFPMVGRPLDVEGDAGDDVETSTLAVDQEGGALGRARGHNKP
;
A
#
# COMPACT_ATOMS: atom_id res chain seq x y z
N ALA A 1 -48.44 -8.68 -29.83
CA ALA A 1 -47.80 -9.17 -31.07
C ALA A 1 -46.39 -8.61 -31.09
N GLU A 2 -45.47 -9.25 -31.80
CA GLU A 2 -44.07 -8.80 -31.91
C GLU A 2 -43.70 -8.74 -33.39
N THR A 3 -42.85 -7.79 -33.75
CA THR A 3 -42.26 -7.66 -35.09
C THR A 3 -40.84 -7.12 -34.94
N LEU A 4 -40.03 -7.29 -35.99
CA LEU A 4 -38.72 -6.63 -36.11
C LEU A 4 -38.81 -5.54 -37.18
N THR A 5 -37.94 -4.55 -37.08
CA THR A 5 -37.74 -3.57 -38.15
C THR A 5 -37.05 -4.21 -39.35
N ASP A 6 -37.36 -3.71 -40.55
CA ASP A 6 -36.68 -4.12 -41.77
C ASP A 6 -35.36 -3.34 -41.98
N SER A 7 -34.67 -3.58 -43.11
CA SER A 7 -33.40 -2.91 -43.43
C SER A 7 -33.52 -1.39 -43.65
N GLU A 8 -34.74 -0.88 -43.80
CA GLU A 8 -35.04 0.54 -43.93
C GLU A 8 -35.52 1.14 -42.60
N GLY A 9 -35.63 0.33 -41.53
CA GLY A 9 -36.07 0.75 -40.20
C GLY A 9 -37.60 0.72 -40.01
N ASN A 10 -38.37 0.20 -40.98
CA ASN A 10 -39.83 0.18 -40.86
C ASN A 10 -40.32 -1.04 -40.06
N TYR A 11 -41.40 -0.88 -39.31
CA TYR A 11 -42.13 -1.98 -38.67
C TYR A 11 -43.63 -1.88 -38.96
N ALA A 12 -44.35 -3.01 -38.88
CA ALA A 12 -45.80 -3.02 -39.06
C ALA A 12 -46.48 -4.15 -38.27
N PHE A 13 -47.68 -3.87 -37.79
CA PHE A 13 -48.61 -4.85 -37.26
C PHE A 13 -49.83 -4.91 -38.18
N HIS A 14 -50.16 -6.09 -38.68
CA HIS A 14 -51.27 -6.28 -39.63
C HIS A 14 -52.49 -6.92 -38.97
N ASP A 15 -53.66 -6.67 -39.56
CA ASP A 15 -54.94 -7.28 -39.18
C ASP A 15 -55.31 -7.09 -37.70
N LEU A 16 -54.95 -5.94 -37.13
CA LEU A 16 -55.29 -5.58 -35.76
C LEU A 16 -56.81 -5.35 -35.61
N PRO A 17 -57.47 -5.92 -34.59
CA PRO A 17 -58.82 -5.53 -34.22
C PRO A 17 -58.95 -4.03 -33.93
N ILE A 18 -60.18 -3.50 -33.99
CA ILE A 18 -60.43 -2.13 -33.51
C ILE A 18 -60.10 -2.05 -32.03
N GLY A 19 -59.33 -1.04 -31.61
CA GLY A 19 -59.00 -0.85 -30.21
C GLY A 19 -57.83 0.10 -29.98
N ASP A 20 -57.52 0.29 -28.70
CA ASP A 20 -56.37 1.05 -28.23
C ASP A 20 -55.22 0.09 -27.91
N TYR A 21 -54.04 0.45 -28.37
CA TYR A 21 -52.81 -0.33 -28.31
C TYR A 21 -51.69 0.50 -27.69
N ILE A 22 -50.70 -0.21 -27.16
CA ILE A 22 -49.44 0.35 -26.72
C ILE A 22 -48.36 -0.38 -27.51
N VAL A 23 -47.57 0.38 -28.24
CA VAL A 23 -46.35 -0.10 -28.90
C VAL A 23 -45.20 0.20 -27.96
N VAL A 24 -44.41 -0.83 -27.65
CA VAL A 24 -43.23 -0.74 -26.79
C VAL A 24 -42.04 -1.18 -27.62
N GLU A 25 -40.98 -0.39 -27.64
CA GLU A 25 -39.74 -0.73 -28.32
C GLU A 25 -38.85 -1.60 -27.41
N VAL A 26 -37.98 -2.39 -28.03
CA VAL A 26 -36.93 -3.11 -27.32
C VAL A 26 -35.63 -2.81 -28.04
N ASN A 27 -34.80 -2.01 -27.40
CA ASN A 27 -33.62 -1.44 -28.03
C ASN A 27 -32.63 -2.53 -28.38
N LEU A 28 -31.90 -2.31 -29.47
CA LEU A 28 -30.72 -3.10 -29.72
C LEU A 28 -29.68 -2.84 -28.61
N PRO A 29 -28.90 -3.85 -28.19
CA PRO A 29 -27.78 -3.62 -27.29
C PRO A 29 -26.85 -2.52 -27.82
N GLY A 30 -26.51 -1.56 -26.95
CA GLY A 30 -25.70 -0.40 -27.33
C GLY A 30 -26.49 0.76 -27.94
N TYR A 31 -27.82 0.80 -27.78
CA TYR A 31 -28.68 1.92 -28.16
C TYR A 31 -29.57 2.35 -26.97
N LEU A 32 -29.79 3.66 -26.85
CA LEU A 32 -30.59 4.31 -25.81
C LEU A 32 -31.80 5.00 -26.44
N ASP A 33 -32.91 4.97 -25.71
CA ASP A 33 -34.12 5.72 -26.05
C ASP A 33 -33.81 7.23 -26.02
N VAL A 34 -34.13 7.95 -27.10
CA VAL A 34 -33.93 9.42 -27.14
C VAL A 34 -35.24 10.17 -27.22
N SER A 35 -36.12 9.78 -28.14
CA SER A 35 -37.40 10.43 -28.32
C SER A 35 -38.35 9.58 -29.15
N ASP A 36 -39.64 9.76 -28.92
CA ASP A 36 -40.67 9.27 -29.82
C ASP A 36 -41.71 10.36 -30.16
N VAL A 37 -42.80 9.94 -30.79
CA VAL A 37 -43.93 10.82 -31.16
C VAL A 37 -45.00 10.96 -30.06
N ASP A 38 -44.89 10.25 -28.93
CA ASP A 38 -45.83 10.22 -27.79
C ASP A 38 -45.12 10.39 -26.41
N PRO A 39 -44.49 11.56 -26.16
CA PRO A 39 -43.80 11.82 -24.90
C PRO A 39 -44.72 11.69 -23.67
N PRO A 40 -44.18 11.39 -22.47
CA PRO A 40 -42.79 11.61 -22.07
C PRO A 40 -41.95 10.33 -21.94
N ASN A 41 -42.48 9.16 -22.28
CA ASN A 41 -41.72 7.92 -22.22
C ASN A 41 -41.33 7.56 -23.64
N ASP A 42 -40.06 7.77 -23.97
CA ASP A 42 -39.54 7.66 -25.34
C ASP A 42 -39.50 6.22 -25.89
N ASN A 43 -39.94 5.24 -25.10
CA ASN A 43 -40.03 3.83 -25.45
C ASN A 43 -41.50 3.35 -25.57
N ILE A 44 -42.49 4.24 -25.48
CA ILE A 44 -43.91 3.85 -25.45
C ILE A 44 -44.80 4.79 -26.27
N ILE A 45 -45.32 4.26 -27.38
CA ILE A 45 -46.30 4.96 -28.22
C ILE A 45 -47.70 4.37 -28.04
N ARG A 46 -48.68 5.21 -27.68
CA ARG A 46 -50.11 4.83 -27.66
C ARG A 46 -50.75 5.01 -29.04
N VAL A 47 -51.54 4.02 -29.44
CA VAL A 47 -52.17 3.97 -30.77
C VAL A 47 -53.63 3.55 -30.68
N SER A 48 -54.55 4.35 -31.21
CA SER A 48 -55.94 3.95 -31.41
C SER A 48 -56.16 3.55 -32.87
N VAL A 49 -56.67 2.35 -33.12
CA VAL A 49 -56.93 1.83 -34.48
C VAL A 49 -58.43 1.71 -34.72
N GLY A 50 -58.95 2.47 -35.68
CA GLY A 50 -60.33 2.40 -36.16
C GLY A 50 -60.57 1.33 -37.22
N PHE A 51 -61.84 1.19 -37.65
CA PHE A 51 -62.21 0.19 -38.66
C PHE A 51 -61.59 0.51 -40.03
N GLY A 52 -60.73 -0.38 -40.53
CA GLY A 52 -60.06 -0.23 -41.82
C GLY A 52 -59.03 0.91 -41.86
N GLU A 53 -58.63 1.41 -40.69
CA GLU A 53 -57.64 2.49 -40.55
C GLU A 53 -56.22 1.93 -40.56
N ASN A 54 -55.32 2.62 -41.27
CA ASN A 54 -53.88 2.41 -41.15
C ASN A 54 -53.30 3.60 -40.39
N VAL A 55 -52.74 3.34 -39.20
CA VAL A 55 -52.03 4.35 -38.42
C VAL A 55 -50.54 4.29 -38.74
N THR A 56 -49.97 5.40 -39.17
CA THR A 56 -48.54 5.53 -39.55
C THR A 56 -47.85 6.65 -38.77
N GLY A 57 -46.53 6.78 -38.93
CA GLY A 57 -45.72 7.82 -38.26
C GLY A 57 -45.65 7.61 -36.75
N ARG A 58 -45.50 6.35 -36.34
CA ARG A 58 -45.31 5.93 -34.95
C ARG A 58 -43.84 5.58 -34.79
N ASP A 59 -43.02 6.61 -34.89
CA ASP A 59 -41.59 6.46 -35.08
C ASP A 59 -40.88 6.63 -33.73
N PHE A 60 -39.90 5.76 -33.48
CA PHE A 60 -38.97 5.86 -32.36
C PHE A 60 -37.63 6.40 -32.85
N VAL A 61 -36.89 7.07 -31.97
CA VAL A 61 -35.55 7.56 -32.24
C VAL A 61 -34.63 7.06 -31.14
N ASP A 62 -33.67 6.24 -31.56
CA ASP A 62 -32.60 5.71 -30.74
C ASP A 62 -31.27 6.39 -31.04
N GLU A 63 -30.41 6.46 -30.02
CA GLU A 63 -29.02 6.88 -30.17
C GLU A 63 -28.08 5.80 -29.67
N ARG A 64 -26.99 5.57 -30.41
CA ARG A 64 -25.95 4.63 -29.99
C ARG A 64 -25.38 5.08 -28.64
N SER A 65 -25.27 4.17 -27.69
CA SER A 65 -24.61 4.42 -26.41
C SER A 65 -23.09 4.49 -26.55
N ARG A 66 -22.42 5.00 -25.52
CA ARG A 66 -20.97 5.15 -25.44
C ARG A 66 -20.40 4.30 -24.33
N VAL A 67 -19.11 4.02 -24.44
CA VAL A 67 -18.34 3.33 -23.42
C VAL A 67 -17.22 4.24 -22.92
N ILE A 68 -17.13 4.39 -21.61
CA ILE A 68 -15.97 5.02 -20.96
C ILE A 68 -15.30 3.93 -20.15
N ASN A 69 -14.05 3.60 -20.46
CA ASN A 69 -13.29 2.63 -19.69
C ASN A 69 -11.86 3.09 -19.48
N GLY A 70 -11.12 2.35 -18.68
CA GLY A 70 -9.76 2.70 -18.36
C GLY A 70 -9.09 1.74 -17.41
N PHE A 71 -7.90 2.12 -16.98
CA PHE A 71 -7.09 1.38 -16.03
C PHE A 71 -6.66 2.26 -14.87
N VAL A 72 -6.61 1.67 -13.68
CA VAL A 72 -5.91 2.19 -12.52
C VAL A 72 -4.60 1.40 -12.36
N LEU A 73 -3.48 2.12 -12.38
CA LEU A 73 -2.14 1.55 -12.39
C LEU A 73 -1.28 2.14 -11.29
N ALA A 74 -0.28 1.36 -10.85
CA ALA A 74 0.71 1.75 -9.87
C ALA A 74 2.09 1.94 -10.51
N ASP A 75 2.65 3.15 -10.43
CA ASP A 75 4.08 3.38 -10.64
C ASP A 75 4.88 2.78 -9.47
N ARG A 76 5.78 1.86 -9.80
CA ARG A 76 6.59 1.13 -8.83
C ARG A 76 8.00 1.70 -8.69
N ASP A 77 8.51 2.39 -9.70
CA ASP A 77 9.93 2.76 -9.78
C ASP A 77 10.17 4.22 -10.17
N GLY A 78 9.11 5.03 -10.27
CA GLY A 78 9.22 6.44 -10.66
C GLY A 78 9.65 6.60 -12.11
N SER A 79 9.45 5.58 -12.94
CA SER A 79 9.97 5.54 -14.32
C SER A 79 8.93 5.86 -15.40
N ASN A 80 7.70 6.21 -15.04
CA ASN A 80 6.57 6.41 -15.98
C ASN A 80 6.42 5.23 -16.98
N SER A 81 6.81 4.02 -16.58
CA SER A 81 6.58 2.78 -17.35
C SER A 81 5.19 2.22 -17.01
N ILE A 82 4.62 1.38 -17.90
CA ILE A 82 3.32 0.71 -17.70
C ILE A 82 3.25 0.13 -16.27
N GLY A 83 2.40 0.76 -15.44
CA GLY A 83 2.31 0.47 -14.02
C GLY A 83 1.70 -0.90 -13.72
N VAL A 84 1.82 -1.34 -12.47
CA VAL A 84 1.17 -2.57 -11.99
C VAL A 84 -0.31 -2.31 -11.77
N PRO A 85 -1.23 -3.13 -12.29
CA PRO A 85 -2.66 -2.88 -12.09
C PRO A 85 -3.08 -2.84 -10.62
N VAL A 86 -3.96 -1.89 -10.27
CA VAL A 86 -4.48 -1.72 -8.91
C VAL A 86 -5.96 -2.12 -8.85
N PRO A 87 -6.31 -3.27 -8.25
CA PRO A 87 -7.69 -3.70 -8.12
C PRO A 87 -8.40 -3.06 -6.93
N GLY A 88 -9.74 -3.00 -7.00
CA GLY A 88 -10.59 -2.60 -5.89
C GLY A 88 -10.75 -1.11 -5.71
N VAL A 89 -10.34 -0.31 -6.69
CA VAL A 89 -10.37 1.15 -6.65
C VAL A 89 -11.72 1.65 -7.13
N ILE A 90 -12.32 2.60 -6.41
CA ILE A 90 -13.62 3.17 -6.76
C ILE A 90 -13.38 4.31 -7.76
N VAL A 91 -14.03 4.20 -8.91
CA VAL A 91 -14.04 5.21 -9.96
C VAL A 91 -15.48 5.66 -10.19
N GLU A 92 -15.73 6.95 -10.09
CA GLU A 92 -17.05 7.56 -10.20
C GLU A 92 -17.17 8.39 -11.48
N LEU A 93 -18.30 8.27 -12.17
CA LEU A 93 -18.63 9.04 -13.36
C LEU A 93 -19.64 10.12 -12.99
N PHE A 94 -19.27 11.37 -13.20
CA PHE A 94 -20.13 12.54 -13.02
C PHE A 94 -20.48 13.18 -14.36
N SER A 95 -21.69 13.71 -14.44
CA SER A 95 -22.09 14.60 -15.53
C SER A 95 -21.34 15.95 -15.46
N ASP A 96 -21.44 16.74 -16.52
CA ASP A 96 -20.97 18.13 -16.60
C ASP A 96 -21.52 19.07 -15.52
N ARG A 97 -22.55 18.65 -14.77
CA ARG A 97 -23.16 19.37 -13.64
C ARG A 97 -22.85 18.77 -12.28
N GLU A 98 -21.79 17.97 -12.18
CA GLU A 98 -21.33 17.35 -10.91
C GLU A 98 -22.37 16.42 -10.27
N VAL A 99 -23.29 15.87 -11.08
CA VAL A 99 -24.23 14.84 -10.62
C VAL A 99 -23.63 13.47 -10.92
N LEU A 100 -23.54 12.63 -9.89
CA LEU A 100 -23.11 11.23 -10.01
C LEU A 100 -24.04 10.48 -10.96
N VAL A 101 -23.46 9.94 -12.03
CA VAL A 101 -24.14 9.13 -13.05
C VAL A 101 -24.00 7.65 -12.73
N SER A 102 -22.79 7.21 -12.41
CA SER A 102 -22.48 5.80 -12.14
C SER A 102 -21.18 5.66 -11.35
N SER A 103 -20.93 4.47 -10.81
CA SER A 103 -19.69 4.11 -10.11
C SER A 103 -19.22 2.73 -10.57
N SER A 104 -17.93 2.57 -10.80
CA SER A 104 -17.26 1.30 -11.13
C SER A 104 -16.17 1.00 -10.10
N VAL A 105 -15.79 -0.27 -9.99
CA VAL A 105 -14.66 -0.70 -9.18
C VAL A 105 -13.65 -1.41 -10.09
N SER A 106 -12.37 -1.02 -10.01
CA SER A 106 -11.33 -1.63 -10.83
C SER A 106 -11.19 -3.13 -10.52
N ASN A 107 -11.05 -3.94 -11.57
CA ASN A 107 -10.94 -5.39 -11.44
C ASN A 107 -9.49 -5.84 -11.17
N VAL A 108 -9.22 -7.15 -11.17
CA VAL A 108 -7.87 -7.73 -10.93
C VAL A 108 -6.80 -7.25 -11.91
N ASP A 109 -7.22 -6.80 -13.10
CA ASP A 109 -6.36 -6.26 -14.14
C ASP A 109 -6.35 -4.71 -14.10
N GLY A 110 -6.85 -4.10 -13.01
CA GLY A 110 -6.94 -2.64 -12.83
C GLY A 110 -8.01 -1.97 -13.70
N PHE A 111 -8.78 -2.73 -14.46
CA PHE A 111 -9.72 -2.20 -15.43
C PHE A 111 -11.04 -1.78 -14.80
N PHE A 112 -11.56 -0.62 -15.20
CA PHE A 112 -12.90 -0.13 -14.87
C PHE A 112 -13.69 0.21 -16.14
N GLU A 113 -15.03 0.19 -16.06
CA GLU A 113 -15.89 0.43 -17.22
C GLU A 113 -17.25 1.02 -16.85
N PHE A 114 -17.71 1.96 -17.68
CA PHE A 114 -19.04 2.50 -17.72
C PHE A 114 -19.66 2.19 -19.09
N LEU A 115 -20.71 1.37 -19.07
CA LEU A 115 -21.51 1.01 -20.24
C LEU A 115 -22.72 1.93 -20.36
N ASP A 116 -23.34 1.92 -21.54
CA ASP A 116 -24.61 2.58 -21.81
C ASP A 116 -24.61 4.09 -21.48
N VAL A 117 -23.46 4.73 -21.71
CA VAL A 117 -23.27 6.17 -21.43
C VAL A 117 -23.87 6.99 -22.58
N PRO A 118 -24.78 7.94 -22.34
CA PRO A 118 -25.24 8.85 -23.38
C PRO A 118 -24.10 9.72 -23.93
N PRO A 119 -24.13 10.16 -25.20
CA PRO A 119 -23.11 11.05 -25.74
C PRO A 119 -23.03 12.37 -24.96
N GLY A 120 -21.82 12.81 -24.65
CA GLY A 120 -21.60 14.03 -23.89
C GLY A 120 -20.19 14.11 -23.31
N VAL A 121 -20.00 15.10 -22.45
CA VAL A 121 -18.77 15.33 -21.69
C VAL A 121 -19.04 14.99 -20.23
N TYR A 122 -18.15 14.18 -19.65
CA TYR A 122 -18.23 13.68 -18.29
C TYR A 122 -16.95 13.94 -17.53
N ILE A 123 -17.05 13.93 -16.21
CA ILE A 123 -15.92 13.99 -15.29
C ILE A 123 -15.80 12.62 -14.63
N VAL A 124 -14.65 11.99 -14.77
CA VAL A 124 -14.33 10.70 -14.15
C VAL A 124 -13.42 10.98 -12.97
N VAL A 125 -13.83 10.54 -11.79
CA VAL A 125 -13.11 10.79 -10.54
C VAL A 125 -12.68 9.47 -9.92
N GLU A 126 -11.40 9.35 -9.61
CA GLU A 126 -10.87 8.27 -8.81
C GLU A 126 -10.88 8.63 -7.32
N THR A 127 -11.13 7.64 -6.46
CA THR A 127 -10.76 7.74 -5.05
C THR A 127 -9.39 7.12 -4.85
N THR A 128 -8.40 7.94 -4.47
CA THR A 128 -7.03 7.50 -4.15
C THR A 128 -7.03 6.19 -3.36
N PRO A 129 -6.41 5.12 -3.88
CA PRO A 129 -6.37 3.84 -3.20
C PRO A 129 -5.64 3.93 -1.84
N ALA A 130 -6.07 3.15 -0.86
CA ALA A 130 -5.43 3.17 0.46
C ALA A 130 -3.96 2.70 0.38
N GLY A 131 -3.04 3.50 0.92
CA GLY A 131 -1.59 3.24 0.87
C GLY A 131 -0.93 3.67 -0.45
N TYR A 132 -1.65 4.47 -1.25
CA TYR A 132 -1.16 5.09 -2.47
C TYR A 132 -1.23 6.62 -2.35
N VAL A 133 -0.49 7.28 -3.24
CA VAL A 133 -0.46 8.72 -3.46
C VAL A 133 -0.61 8.98 -4.95
N ASP A 134 -1.35 10.04 -5.30
CA ASP A 134 -1.65 10.34 -6.69
C ASP A 134 -0.39 10.84 -7.43
N VAL A 135 -0.22 10.44 -8.69
CA VAL A 135 0.95 10.83 -9.50
C VAL A 135 0.52 11.60 -10.75
N GLU A 136 -0.14 10.93 -11.68
CA GLU A 136 -0.56 11.48 -12.96
C GLU A 136 -1.75 10.72 -13.55
N ASP A 137 -2.37 11.31 -14.56
CA ASP A 137 -3.48 10.73 -15.30
C ASP A 137 -3.38 11.04 -16.80
N SER A 138 -4.35 10.54 -17.56
CA SER A 138 -4.31 10.58 -19.03
C SER A 138 -4.58 11.94 -19.68
N ASP A 139 -5.28 12.88 -19.02
CA ASP A 139 -5.55 14.23 -19.55
C ASP A 139 -4.69 15.31 -18.91
N GLY A 140 -4.01 14.99 -17.81
CA GLY A 140 -3.15 15.87 -17.06
C GLY A 140 -3.95 16.91 -16.27
N GLY A 141 -3.50 17.23 -15.06
CA GLY A 141 -4.17 18.22 -14.23
C GLY A 141 -4.21 17.78 -12.79
N ASP A 142 -5.42 17.65 -12.25
CA ASP A 142 -5.65 16.99 -10.97
C ASP A 142 -5.61 15.48 -11.20
N PRO A 143 -4.62 14.73 -10.66
CA PRO A 143 -4.41 13.33 -10.98
C PRO A 143 -5.58 12.37 -10.65
N ASN A 144 -6.57 12.82 -9.88
CA ASN A 144 -7.77 12.04 -9.58
C ASN A 144 -8.95 12.37 -10.49
N VAL A 145 -8.80 13.29 -11.47
CA VAL A 145 -9.94 13.85 -12.20
C VAL A 145 -9.66 13.95 -13.70
N ILE A 146 -10.31 13.08 -14.47
CA ILE A 146 -10.19 13.04 -15.92
C ILE A 146 -11.48 13.55 -16.59
N THR A 147 -11.33 14.43 -17.58
CA THR A 147 -12.44 14.85 -18.45
C THR A 147 -12.59 13.92 -19.65
N ALA A 148 -13.72 13.22 -19.73
CA ALA A 148 -14.03 12.28 -20.80
C ALA A 148 -15.07 12.85 -21.79
N ASP A 149 -14.66 13.13 -23.04
CA ASP A 149 -15.57 13.54 -24.12
C ASP A 149 -15.91 12.37 -25.04
N VAL A 150 -17.14 11.87 -24.92
CA VAL A 150 -17.73 10.81 -25.76
C VAL A 150 -18.80 11.35 -26.72
N THR A 151 -18.79 12.65 -27.01
CA THR A 151 -19.76 13.29 -27.92
C THR A 151 -19.67 12.70 -29.33
N ALA A 152 -18.46 12.54 -29.85
CA ALA A 152 -18.21 12.05 -31.21
C ALA A 152 -17.51 10.69 -31.28
N SER A 153 -17.10 10.14 -30.13
CA SER A 153 -16.35 8.88 -30.03
C SER A 153 -17.21 7.83 -29.37
N ASP A 154 -17.35 6.65 -29.97
CA ASP A 154 -18.09 5.52 -29.40
C ASP A 154 -17.47 4.99 -28.10
N GLN A 155 -16.16 5.19 -27.94
CA GLN A 155 -15.41 4.75 -26.78
C GLN A 155 -14.23 5.69 -26.50
N VAL A 156 -13.93 5.88 -25.21
CA VAL A 156 -12.67 6.47 -24.73
C VAL A 156 -12.02 5.54 -23.70
N ASN A 157 -10.69 5.56 -23.68
CA ASN A 157 -9.88 4.81 -22.73
C ASN A 157 -9.09 5.80 -21.88
N LEU A 158 -9.16 5.65 -20.56
CA LEU A 158 -8.58 6.54 -19.56
C LEU A 158 -7.53 5.81 -18.75
N GLU A 159 -6.64 6.56 -18.10
CA GLU A 159 -5.58 6.00 -17.27
C GLU A 159 -5.38 6.87 -16.04
N PHE A 160 -5.47 6.24 -14.87
CA PHE A 160 -5.04 6.79 -13.60
C PHE A 160 -3.74 6.10 -13.16
N VAL A 161 -2.77 6.89 -12.71
CA VAL A 161 -1.48 6.40 -12.24
C VAL A 161 -1.22 6.91 -10.83
N ASP A 162 -1.13 5.95 -9.90
CA ASP A 162 -0.78 6.17 -8.51
C ASP A 162 0.63 5.66 -8.20
N ALA A 163 1.24 6.11 -7.11
CA ALA A 163 2.41 5.49 -6.52
C ALA A 163 2.06 4.93 -5.14
N ARG A 164 2.68 3.82 -4.74
CA ARG A 164 2.58 3.40 -3.34
C ARG A 164 3.24 4.48 -2.47
N GLU A 165 2.63 4.77 -1.32
CA GLU A 165 3.12 5.73 -0.33
C GLU A 165 4.58 5.41 0.15
N SER A 166 5.09 4.22 -0.19
CA SER A 166 6.51 3.86 -0.11
C SER A 166 6.95 2.97 -1.30
N ALA A 167 7.04 3.54 -2.51
CA ALA A 167 7.48 2.79 -3.70
C ALA A 167 8.99 2.46 -3.69
N GLN A 168 9.81 3.20 -2.93
CA GLN A 168 11.23 2.92 -2.73
C GLN A 168 11.61 3.21 -1.27
N PRO A 169 11.46 2.24 -0.36
CA PRO A 169 11.96 2.46 0.99
C PRO A 169 13.48 2.61 0.97
N GLY A 170 13.98 3.51 1.81
CA GLY A 170 15.40 3.66 2.09
C GLY A 170 15.84 2.75 3.23
N SER A 171 17.09 2.94 3.64
CA SER A 171 17.63 2.31 4.86
C SER A 171 18.38 3.33 5.69
N ILE A 172 18.42 3.14 7.00
CA ILE A 172 19.28 3.91 7.90
C ILE A 172 20.27 2.92 8.52
N SER A 173 21.57 3.17 8.40
CA SER A 173 22.58 2.33 9.04
C SER A 173 23.73 3.14 9.63
N GLY A 174 24.39 2.51 10.59
CA GLY A 174 25.41 3.14 11.40
C GLY A 174 26.23 2.13 12.19
N HIS A 175 27.13 2.67 13.00
CA HIS A 175 28.07 1.90 13.79
C HIS A 175 28.18 2.47 15.21
N VAL A 176 28.30 1.59 16.20
CA VAL A 176 28.59 1.98 17.58
C VAL A 176 29.97 1.47 17.96
N SER A 177 30.78 2.36 18.52
CA SER A 177 32.17 2.10 18.88
C SER A 177 32.52 2.67 20.25
N ALA A 178 33.55 2.11 20.87
CA ALA A 178 34.11 2.59 22.12
C ALA A 178 35.40 3.37 21.86
N ASP A 179 35.53 4.56 22.44
CA ASP A 179 36.76 5.31 22.64
C ASP A 179 37.48 4.78 23.89
N LEU A 180 38.70 4.28 23.74
CA LEU A 180 39.50 3.67 24.79
C LEU A 180 40.73 4.51 25.17
N ASP A 181 41.11 5.50 24.35
CA ASP A 181 42.29 6.32 24.55
C ASP A 181 42.01 7.83 24.74
N ASN A 182 40.73 8.20 24.76
CA ASN A 182 40.19 9.55 24.93
C ASN A 182 40.59 10.52 23.81
N ASP A 183 40.60 10.03 22.57
CA ASP A 183 40.81 10.84 21.37
C ASP A 183 39.53 11.16 20.58
N GLU A 184 38.36 10.79 21.14
CA GLU A 184 37.02 10.93 20.56
C GLU A 184 36.78 10.08 19.29
N ASN A 185 37.69 9.16 18.97
CA ASN A 185 37.52 8.20 17.87
C ASN A 185 37.11 6.82 18.40
N GLY A 186 36.35 6.11 17.57
CA GLY A 186 36.01 4.71 17.83
C GLY A 186 37.21 3.78 17.65
N ASP A 187 37.67 3.16 18.75
CA ASP A 187 38.75 2.18 18.78
C ASP A 187 38.25 0.74 18.67
N PHE A 188 37.07 0.46 19.22
CA PHE A 188 36.55 -0.89 19.37
C PHE A 188 35.04 -0.98 19.12
N ASN A 189 34.60 -1.94 18.33
CA ASN A 189 33.18 -2.04 17.96
C ASN A 189 32.33 -2.62 19.11
N LEU A 190 31.20 -1.98 19.41
CA LEU A 190 30.30 -2.39 20.49
C LEU A 190 29.10 -3.19 19.96
N ALA A 191 29.04 -4.46 20.33
CA ALA A 191 27.94 -5.37 20.00
C ALA A 191 26.84 -5.39 21.07
N GLY A 192 25.58 -5.58 20.64
CA GLY A 192 24.44 -5.70 21.54
C GLY A 192 23.92 -4.38 22.12
N VAL A 193 24.32 -3.24 21.55
CA VAL A 193 23.83 -1.90 21.93
C VAL A 193 22.47 -1.67 21.29
N THR A 194 21.50 -1.19 22.07
CA THR A 194 20.13 -0.97 21.59
C THR A 194 19.99 0.39 20.92
N ILE A 195 19.46 0.41 19.70
CA ILE A 195 19.23 1.61 18.90
C ILE A 195 17.74 1.72 18.58
N GLN A 196 17.14 2.87 18.84
CA GLN A 196 15.73 3.16 18.64
C GLN A 196 15.52 4.19 17.53
N LEU A 197 14.47 4.01 16.74
CA LEU A 197 14.08 4.93 15.67
C LEU A 197 12.73 5.57 16.01
N PHE A 198 12.69 6.90 15.97
CA PHE A 198 11.51 7.69 16.24
C PHE A 198 11.08 8.51 15.02
N GLN A 199 9.76 8.65 14.85
CA GLN A 199 9.14 9.57 13.90
C GLN A 199 8.01 10.31 14.62
N ASP A 200 7.97 11.64 14.49
CA ASP A 200 6.95 12.50 15.12
C ASP A 200 6.76 12.26 16.64
N GLY A 201 7.84 11.87 17.33
CA GLY A 201 7.86 11.60 18.76
C GLY A 201 7.37 10.20 19.17
N LEU A 202 7.01 9.33 18.22
CA LEU A 202 6.67 7.93 18.45
C LEU A 202 7.84 7.01 18.08
N MET A 203 8.14 6.02 18.93
CA MET A 203 9.08 4.96 18.58
C MET A 203 8.44 4.04 17.53
N ILE A 204 9.08 3.95 16.36
CA ILE A 204 8.58 3.16 15.22
C ILE A 204 9.37 1.87 15.00
N ALA A 205 10.61 1.80 15.46
CA ALA A 205 11.45 0.60 15.38
C ALA A 205 12.54 0.60 16.47
N GLU A 206 13.08 -0.59 16.74
CA GLU A 206 14.23 -0.82 17.60
C GLU A 206 15.09 -1.93 16.99
N THR A 207 16.41 -1.81 17.11
CA THR A 207 17.39 -2.81 16.67
C THR A 207 18.54 -2.90 17.66
N VAL A 208 19.42 -3.88 17.48
CA VAL A 208 20.64 -4.04 18.28
C VAL A 208 21.86 -4.13 17.37
N THR A 209 22.99 -3.59 17.81
CA THR A 209 24.24 -3.70 17.06
C THR A 209 24.71 -5.15 16.99
N ASP A 210 25.23 -5.55 15.83
CA ASP A 210 25.79 -6.88 15.62
C ASP A 210 27.22 -7.03 16.19
N THR A 211 27.87 -8.16 15.95
CA THR A 211 29.24 -8.43 16.42
C THR A 211 30.30 -7.49 15.85
N GLU A 212 29.99 -6.82 14.74
CA GLU A 212 30.85 -5.81 14.13
C GLU A 212 30.45 -4.41 14.58
N GLY A 213 29.48 -4.25 15.49
CA GLY A 213 28.98 -2.97 16.00
C GLY A 213 28.02 -2.26 15.04
N ILE A 214 27.56 -2.93 13.98
CA ILE A 214 26.70 -2.34 12.95
C ILE A 214 25.24 -2.46 13.36
N TYR A 215 24.46 -1.40 13.13
CA TYR A 215 23.00 -1.45 13.19
C TYR A 215 22.38 -1.04 11.85
N ILE A 216 21.20 -1.58 11.55
CA ILE A 216 20.44 -1.24 10.35
C ILE A 216 18.94 -1.20 10.63
N PHE A 217 18.27 -0.20 10.06
CA PHE A 217 16.84 -0.14 9.85
C PHE A 217 16.59 -0.24 8.34
N GLU A 218 15.99 -1.35 7.91
CA GLU A 218 15.58 -1.57 6.53
C GLU A 218 14.13 -1.11 6.31
N ASP A 219 13.73 -1.01 5.05
CA ASP A 219 12.36 -0.71 4.63
C ASP A 219 11.78 0.61 5.22
N ILE A 220 12.61 1.65 5.32
CA ILE A 220 12.23 2.94 5.92
C ILE A 220 11.60 3.87 4.87
N PRO A 221 10.35 4.35 5.06
CA PRO A 221 9.75 5.34 4.18
C PRO A 221 10.57 6.64 4.09
N ALA A 222 10.31 7.44 3.05
CA ALA A 222 10.88 8.78 3.01
C ALA A 222 10.30 9.63 4.15
N GLY A 223 11.16 10.38 4.86
CA GLY A 223 10.73 11.08 6.05
C GLY A 223 11.87 11.64 6.89
N ASN A 224 11.50 12.31 7.99
CA ASN A 224 12.43 12.79 9.00
C ASN A 224 12.32 11.90 10.23
N TYR A 225 13.47 11.45 10.72
CA TYR A 225 13.57 10.52 11.83
C TYR A 225 14.60 11.01 12.85
N ILE A 226 14.47 10.48 14.07
CA ILE A 226 15.43 10.64 15.14
C ILE A 226 15.90 9.24 15.55
N ILE A 227 17.19 9.02 15.52
CA ILE A 227 17.84 7.81 16.03
C ILE A 227 18.27 8.10 17.46
N VAL A 228 17.96 7.22 18.39
CA VAL A 228 18.35 7.32 19.81
C VAL A 228 19.12 6.08 20.20
N GLU A 229 20.30 6.27 20.77
CA GLU A 229 21.07 5.19 21.38
C GLU A 229 20.71 4.99 22.86
N LEU A 230 20.68 3.74 23.30
CA LEU A 230 20.60 3.37 24.71
C LEU A 230 21.95 2.79 25.15
N ASN A 231 22.71 3.60 25.89
CA ASN A 231 24.08 3.28 26.24
C ASN A 231 24.16 1.93 26.97
N PRO A 232 25.15 1.09 26.61
CA PRO A 232 25.40 -0.13 27.34
C PRO A 232 25.80 0.18 28.79
N VAL A 233 25.50 -0.75 29.70
CA VAL A 233 25.79 -0.56 31.13
C VAL A 233 27.29 -0.31 31.33
N GLY A 234 27.62 0.83 31.93
CA GLY A 234 29.00 1.20 32.21
C GLY A 234 29.70 1.93 31.07
N PHE A 235 28.97 2.37 30.03
CA PHE A 235 29.45 3.29 29.00
C PHE A 235 28.73 4.64 29.06
N PHE A 236 29.37 5.68 28.54
CA PHE A 236 28.87 7.05 28.51
C PHE A 236 29.10 7.67 27.13
N ASP A 237 28.17 8.53 26.70
CA ASP A 237 28.24 9.21 25.40
C ASP A 237 29.52 10.06 25.29
N VAL A 238 30.23 9.95 24.16
CA VAL A 238 31.39 10.80 23.84
C VAL A 238 31.09 11.70 22.66
N SER A 239 30.66 11.11 21.54
CA SER A 239 30.32 11.86 20.33
C SER A 239 29.43 11.03 19.40
N ASP A 240 28.75 11.70 18.49
CA ASP A 240 28.04 11.05 17.39
C ASP A 240 28.35 11.71 16.04
N SER A 241 27.70 11.22 14.97
CA SER A 241 27.83 11.81 13.63
C SER A 241 27.21 13.22 13.48
N GLN A 242 26.62 13.80 14.53
CA GLN A 242 25.92 15.09 14.56
C GLN A 242 26.10 15.91 15.87
N GLY A 243 27.18 16.69 15.96
CA GLY A 243 27.20 17.86 16.84
C GLY A 243 27.13 17.54 18.34
N ALA A 244 26.40 18.33 19.13
CA ALA A 244 26.56 18.42 20.61
C ALA A 244 25.54 17.61 21.44
N ASN A 245 24.82 16.65 20.84
CA ASN A 245 23.87 15.80 21.55
C ASN A 245 24.18 14.33 21.27
N ASP A 246 25.13 13.80 22.02
CA ASP A 246 25.96 12.66 21.65
C ASP A 246 25.24 11.29 21.66
N ASN A 247 23.91 11.25 21.90
CA ASN A 247 23.07 10.05 21.84
C ASN A 247 21.84 10.17 20.90
N MET A 248 21.75 11.25 20.10
CA MET A 248 20.61 11.47 19.21
C MET A 248 21.00 12.05 17.85
N ILE A 249 20.74 11.27 16.79
CA ILE A 249 21.01 11.67 15.41
C ILE A 249 19.70 11.98 14.68
N SER A 250 19.57 13.20 14.15
CA SER A 250 18.47 13.59 13.25
C SER A 250 18.78 13.19 11.81
N VAL A 251 17.88 12.47 11.15
CA VAL A 251 18.11 11.98 9.78
C VAL A 251 16.91 12.24 8.88
N THR A 252 17.19 12.73 7.67
CA THR A 252 16.20 12.79 6.58
C THR A 252 16.51 11.68 5.59
N VAL A 253 15.54 10.79 5.37
CA VAL A 253 15.60 9.74 4.34
C VAL A 253 14.80 10.24 3.14
N ARG A 254 15.43 10.30 1.97
CA ARG A 254 14.75 10.49 0.69
C ARG A 254 14.35 9.14 0.10
N GLU A 255 13.45 9.14 -0.87
CA GLU A 255 13.03 7.93 -1.59
C GLU A 255 14.23 7.13 -2.10
N GLY A 256 14.23 5.82 -1.82
CA GLY A 256 15.29 4.86 -2.18
C GLY A 256 16.66 5.15 -1.58
N GLN A 257 16.78 6.09 -0.63
CA GLN A 257 18.07 6.52 -0.11
C GLN A 257 18.54 5.60 1.02
N ASN A 258 19.73 5.01 0.82
CA ASN A 258 20.47 4.38 1.91
C ASN A 258 21.30 5.44 2.64
N VAL A 259 20.84 5.85 3.82
CA VAL A 259 21.55 6.78 4.69
C VAL A 259 22.47 5.99 5.61
N THR A 260 23.77 6.11 5.37
CA THR A 260 24.81 5.42 6.14
C THR A 260 25.57 6.39 7.05
N GLN A 261 26.52 5.87 7.83
CA GLN A 261 27.43 6.64 8.69
C GLN A 261 26.69 7.44 9.77
N ARG A 262 25.61 6.88 10.31
CA ARG A 262 24.94 7.38 11.50
C ARG A 262 25.61 6.72 12.71
N ASN A 263 26.80 7.21 13.07
CA ASN A 263 27.65 6.53 14.03
C ASN A 263 27.57 7.15 15.42
N PHE A 264 27.78 6.33 16.44
CA PHE A 264 27.92 6.71 17.84
C PHE A 264 29.29 6.25 18.39
N VAL A 265 29.84 7.03 19.31
CA VAL A 265 31.08 6.75 20.02
C VAL A 265 30.85 6.92 21.52
N ASP A 266 31.13 5.86 22.26
CA ASP A 266 30.98 5.77 23.72
C ASP A 266 32.34 5.62 24.43
N GLU A 267 32.47 6.03 25.69
CA GLU A 267 33.63 5.68 26.53
C GLU A 267 33.24 4.75 27.69
N PRO A 268 34.07 3.76 28.04
CA PRO A 268 33.82 2.97 29.24
C PRO A 268 34.03 3.84 30.49
N GLY A 269 33.09 3.72 31.42
CA GLY A 269 33.15 4.33 32.73
C GLY A 269 34.42 3.94 33.47
N ARG A 270 35.36 4.88 33.59
CA ARG A 270 36.58 4.66 34.38
C ARG A 270 36.19 4.49 35.84
N ALA A 271 36.61 3.38 36.45
CA ALA A 271 36.53 3.16 37.90
C ALA A 271 37.38 4.24 38.63
N GLY A 272 36.79 5.41 38.83
CA GLY A 272 37.47 6.60 39.34
C GLY A 272 36.71 7.91 39.13
N SER A 273 35.76 7.99 38.19
CA SER A 273 34.90 9.17 38.01
C SER A 273 33.60 9.03 38.80
N VAL A 274 33.70 8.99 40.13
CA VAL A 274 32.57 9.41 40.96
C VAL A 274 32.45 10.92 40.75
N GLN A 275 31.49 11.35 39.92
CA GLN A 275 31.02 12.73 39.99
C GLN A 275 30.60 12.98 41.45
N ALA A 276 31.35 13.86 42.11
CA ALA A 276 31.13 14.24 43.49
C ALA A 276 29.71 14.81 43.66
N MET A 277 28.76 13.96 44.03
CA MET A 277 27.64 14.37 44.85
C MET A 277 28.17 14.45 46.28
N GLY A 278 28.69 15.62 46.63
CA GLY A 278 29.04 15.92 48.02
C GLY A 278 27.77 15.92 48.87
N ASP A 279 27.66 14.97 49.79
CA ASP A 279 27.54 15.29 51.22
C ASP A 279 27.60 14.03 52.10
N MET A 280 28.52 14.09 53.07
CA MET A 280 28.48 13.46 54.39
C MET A 280 28.25 11.94 54.49
N MET A 281 29.29 11.21 54.90
CA MET A 281 29.35 10.49 56.19
C MET A 281 30.72 9.79 56.30
N ASP A 282 31.50 10.21 57.30
CA ASP A 282 32.68 9.51 57.80
C ASP A 282 32.33 8.08 58.25
N GLY A 283 33.26 7.13 58.06
CA GLY A 283 33.30 5.92 58.89
C GLY A 283 33.81 4.67 58.19
N ASP A 284 35.12 4.44 58.33
CA ASP A 284 35.79 3.14 58.39
C ASP A 284 35.88 2.27 57.11
N THR A 285 37.01 2.41 56.40
CA THR A 285 37.51 1.40 55.45
C THR A 285 38.52 0.49 56.13
N GLU A 286 38.10 -0.74 56.45
CA GLU A 286 39.00 -1.88 56.66
C GLU A 286 38.74 -2.90 55.53
N ASP A 287 39.70 -2.94 54.62
CA ASP A 287 40.33 -4.12 53.99
C ASP A 287 39.46 -5.35 53.65
N PHE A 288 39.33 -5.69 52.36
CA PHE A 288 39.50 -7.08 51.87
C PHE A 288 39.89 -7.13 50.36
N PRO A 289 40.76 -8.06 49.95
CA PRO A 289 41.50 -8.00 48.68
C PRO A 289 40.85 -8.74 47.49
N MET A 290 41.34 -8.34 46.32
CA MET A 290 41.11 -8.83 44.96
C MET A 290 41.21 -10.36 44.76
N VAL A 291 40.25 -10.94 44.04
CA VAL A 291 40.36 -12.24 43.31
C VAL A 291 39.49 -12.10 42.05
N GLY A 292 39.87 -12.47 40.83
CA GLY A 292 41.06 -13.12 40.31
C GLY A 292 41.06 -13.04 38.77
N ARG A 293 42.26 -13.17 38.19
CA ARG A 293 42.50 -13.26 36.75
C ARG A 293 42.11 -14.66 36.24
N PRO A 294 41.55 -14.83 35.02
CA PRO A 294 41.57 -16.11 34.36
C PRO A 294 42.92 -16.35 33.66
N LEU A 295 43.40 -17.59 33.79
CA LEU A 295 44.58 -18.17 33.15
C LEU A 295 44.23 -18.65 31.75
N ASP A 296 45.05 -18.29 30.77
CA ASP A 296 45.09 -18.94 29.45
C ASP A 296 45.64 -20.36 29.57
N VAL A 297 44.99 -21.32 28.89
CA VAL A 297 45.59 -22.61 28.55
C VAL A 297 45.23 -22.95 27.11
N GLU A 298 46.23 -22.89 26.24
CA GLU A 298 46.25 -23.43 24.88
C GLU A 298 46.07 -24.96 24.91
N GLY A 299 45.24 -25.50 24.01
CA GLY A 299 45.09 -26.93 23.76
C GLY A 299 45.66 -27.32 22.40
N ASP A 300 46.79 -28.02 22.41
CA ASP A 300 47.41 -28.69 21.26
C ASP A 300 46.79 -30.08 21.02
N ALA A 301 46.94 -30.57 19.80
CA ALA A 301 46.18 -31.59 19.10
C ALA A 301 46.62 -33.06 19.31
N GLY A 302 45.73 -33.97 18.85
CA GLY A 302 46.00 -35.35 18.45
C GLY A 302 45.76 -36.40 19.54
N ASP A 303 45.30 -37.62 19.28
CA ASP A 303 44.83 -38.35 18.10
C ASP A 303 44.15 -39.63 18.64
N ASP A 304 43.55 -40.42 17.75
CA ASP A 304 43.17 -41.85 17.90
C ASP A 304 41.77 -42.27 18.42
N VAL A 305 40.86 -42.42 17.44
CA VAL A 305 40.27 -43.71 16.96
C VAL A 305 39.62 -44.67 17.98
N GLU A 306 38.30 -44.90 17.86
CA GLU A 306 37.72 -46.20 17.44
C GLU A 306 36.18 -46.20 17.27
N THR A 307 35.77 -46.50 16.03
CA THR A 307 34.77 -47.48 15.53
C THR A 307 33.27 -47.55 15.93
N SER A 308 32.50 -47.84 14.87
CA SER A 308 31.20 -48.56 14.75
C SER A 308 29.91 -47.73 14.91
N THR A 309 29.21 -47.33 13.83
CA THR A 309 28.33 -48.02 12.85
C THR A 309 26.97 -48.54 13.36
N LEU A 310 25.91 -48.08 12.65
CA LEU A 310 24.60 -48.72 12.37
C LEU A 310 23.61 -48.81 13.55
N ALA A 311 22.28 -48.69 13.44
CA ALA A 311 21.27 -48.43 12.41
C ALA A 311 19.91 -48.29 13.20
N VAL A 312 18.91 -47.49 12.77
CA VAL A 312 17.62 -47.92 12.14
C VAL A 312 16.79 -48.89 13.04
N ASP A 313 15.50 -48.80 13.34
CA ASP A 313 14.33 -48.00 12.92
C ASP A 313 13.20 -48.20 13.97
N GLN A 314 12.17 -47.34 13.84
CA GLN A 314 10.72 -47.52 14.01
C GLN A 314 10.11 -48.72 14.79
N GLU A 315 9.13 -48.38 15.64
CA GLU A 315 7.70 -48.78 15.66
C GLU A 315 7.18 -48.48 17.09
N GLY A 316 6.07 -47.80 17.36
CA GLY A 316 4.71 -48.03 16.90
C GLY A 316 3.81 -48.16 18.14
N GLY A 317 2.57 -47.67 18.08
CA GLY A 317 1.52 -48.10 19.03
C GLY A 317 0.81 -47.00 19.83
N ALA A 318 -0.35 -46.60 19.30
CA ALA A 318 -1.39 -45.84 19.99
C ALA A 318 -2.13 -46.67 21.07
N LEU A 319 -2.96 -45.97 21.88
CA LEU A 319 -4.20 -46.34 22.60
C LEU A 319 -4.19 -45.66 23.99
N GLY A 320 -5.23 -45.00 24.50
CA GLY A 320 -6.63 -44.89 24.10
C GLY A 320 -7.38 -43.83 24.94
N ARG A 321 -8.55 -43.44 24.43
CA ARG A 321 -9.55 -42.58 25.09
C ARG A 321 -10.34 -43.36 26.15
N ALA A 322 -10.85 -42.67 27.19
CA ALA A 322 -12.28 -42.33 27.33
C ALA A 322 -12.83 -42.22 28.78
N ARG A 323 -13.62 -41.13 28.98
CA ARG A 323 -14.84 -40.96 29.83
C ARG A 323 -14.64 -40.99 31.36
N GLY A 324 -15.25 -40.14 32.18
CA GLY A 324 -16.41 -39.23 32.07
C GLY A 324 -17.23 -39.34 33.37
N HIS A 325 -17.93 -38.28 33.81
CA HIS A 325 -19.12 -38.20 34.72
C HIS A 325 -19.10 -36.85 35.48
N ASN A 326 -20.18 -36.29 36.02
CA ASN A 326 -21.54 -35.98 35.57
C ASN A 326 -22.07 -34.93 36.60
N LYS A 327 -23.03 -34.12 36.16
CA LYS A 327 -23.82 -33.05 36.82
C LYS A 327 -24.50 -33.46 38.16
N PRO A 328 -25.09 -32.53 38.99
CA PRO A 328 -26.10 -31.51 38.65
C PRO A 328 -25.60 -30.07 38.60
#